data_AF-A0A7V8YZT3-F1
#
_entry.id   AF-A0A7V8YZT3-F1
#
_cell.length_a   1.000
_cell.length_b   1.000
_cell.length_c   1.000
_cell.angle_alpha   90.00
_cell.angle_beta   90.00
_cell.angle_gamma   90.00
#
_symmetry.space_group_name_H-M   'P 1'
#
loop_
_entity.id
_entity.type
_entity.pdbx_description
1 polymer ?
#
loop_
_entity_poly.entity_id
_entity_poly.type
_entity_poly.pdbx_seq_one_letter_code
_entity_poly.pdbx_strand_id
1 'polypeptide(L)'
;MNLPTIIDPCPIREANVEIRFESKVPAEAVFGIVYSGLRGSYAEPSPTPIVQIPEFVRANDPNLQYQAHYKVKKDNFLLQLGPRMISLAAVETYPGWDLYLREILDVFRKIEQLDFILEITRLGIRYVNVFKTDIFEKVNLQIIVNDAAVNSKETYVRALFEGTSFNTLLQVANNALIQTDDGNQTKGSLIDIDVSNQSQKMPFFENVERLLNEAHQIEKTKFFELLKDDFLATLNPVYGEE
;
A
#
# COMPACT_ATOMS: atom_id res chain seq x y z
N MET A 1 8.65 20.89 6.90
CA MET A 1 7.54 20.85 7.87
C MET A 1 7.92 19.85 8.95
N ASN A 2 7.64 20.10 10.24
CA ASN A 2 7.84 19.07 11.26
C ASN A 2 6.62 18.16 11.26
N LEU A 3 6.74 16.96 10.70
CA LEU A 3 5.63 16.01 10.58
C LEU A 3 5.52 15.15 11.84
N PRO A 4 4.31 14.82 12.31
CA PRO A 4 4.15 13.86 13.40
C PRO A 4 4.75 12.50 13.03
N THR A 5 5.31 11.81 14.01
CA THR A 5 5.72 10.40 13.89
C THR A 5 4.56 9.47 14.21
N ILE A 6 3.72 9.85 15.17
CA ILE A 6 2.57 9.06 15.62
C ILE A 6 1.36 9.98 15.74
N ILE A 7 0.18 9.43 15.42
CA ILE A 7 -1.12 10.00 15.74
C ILE A 7 -1.99 8.91 16.39
N ASP A 8 -2.83 9.30 17.36
CA ASP A 8 -3.75 8.43 18.07
C ASP A 8 -5.18 9.02 18.09
N PRO A 9 -6.19 8.30 17.58
CA PRO A 9 -6.13 6.94 17.05
C PRO A 9 -5.40 6.85 15.70
N CYS A 10 -4.60 5.80 15.50
CA CYS A 10 -3.95 5.53 14.22
C CYS A 10 -5.02 5.13 13.17
N PRO A 11 -5.14 5.87 12.05
CA PRO A 11 -6.15 5.58 11.04
C PRO A 11 -5.71 4.50 10.03
N ILE A 12 -4.42 4.15 10.01
CA ILE A 12 -3.86 3.19 9.05
C ILE A 12 -4.45 1.81 9.31
N ARG A 13 -5.20 1.28 8.34
CA ARG A 13 -5.75 -0.08 8.36
C ARG A 13 -4.95 -1.06 7.53
N GLU A 14 -4.31 -0.55 6.48
CA GLU A 14 -3.40 -1.31 5.64
C GLU A 14 -2.27 -0.40 5.18
N ALA A 15 -1.03 -0.85 5.36
CA ALA A 15 0.12 -0.31 4.66
C ALA A 15 0.71 -1.43 3.80
N ASN A 16 0.95 -1.20 2.51
CA ASN A 16 1.40 -2.22 1.58
C ASN A 16 2.54 -1.72 0.69
N VAL A 17 3.63 -2.48 0.65
CA VAL A 17 4.73 -2.30 -0.30
C VAL A 17 4.63 -3.38 -1.35
N GLU A 18 4.60 -2.98 -2.61
CA GLU A 18 4.49 -3.87 -3.77
C GLU A 18 5.64 -3.60 -4.74
N ILE A 19 6.27 -4.68 -5.20
CA ILE A 19 7.09 -4.67 -6.41
C ILE A 19 6.37 -5.41 -7.54
N ARG A 20 6.49 -4.88 -8.75
CA ARG A 20 6.17 -5.60 -9.99
C ARG A 20 7.45 -5.87 -10.75
N PHE A 21 7.49 -6.99 -11.43
CA PHE A 21 8.72 -7.45 -12.07
C PHE A 21 8.46 -8.25 -13.33
N GLU A 22 9.48 -8.29 -14.19
CA GLU A 22 9.63 -9.30 -15.22
C GLU A 22 10.47 -10.46 -14.68
N SER A 23 10.11 -11.68 -15.03
CA SER A 23 10.78 -12.88 -14.52
C SER A 23 11.66 -13.54 -15.59
N LYS A 24 12.81 -14.08 -15.16
CA LYS A 24 13.68 -14.95 -15.97
C LYS A 24 13.10 -16.35 -16.15
N VAL A 25 12.08 -16.72 -15.36
CA VAL A 25 11.47 -18.06 -15.34
C VAL A 25 10.00 -18.00 -15.75
N PRO A 26 9.39 -19.13 -16.17
CA PRO A 26 7.96 -19.19 -16.43
C PRO A 26 7.11 -18.81 -15.21
N ALA A 27 5.93 -18.23 -15.45
CA ALA A 27 5.03 -17.71 -14.43
C ALA A 27 4.64 -18.77 -13.38
N GLU A 28 4.51 -20.02 -13.83
CA GLU A 28 4.13 -21.19 -13.05
C GLU A 28 5.22 -21.61 -12.06
N ALA A 29 6.48 -21.28 -12.35
CA ALA A 29 7.63 -21.59 -11.49
C ALA A 29 7.83 -20.56 -10.37
N VAL A 30 7.38 -19.31 -10.57
CA VAL A 30 7.64 -18.17 -9.67
C VAL A 30 7.23 -18.47 -8.23
N PHE A 31 6.01 -18.99 -8.03
CA PHE A 31 5.50 -19.28 -6.69
C PHE A 31 6.40 -20.27 -5.94
N GLY A 32 6.77 -21.37 -6.58
CA GLY A 32 7.61 -22.40 -5.97
C GLY A 32 8.99 -21.86 -5.59
N ILE A 33 9.59 -21.04 -6.46
CA ILE A 33 10.88 -20.40 -6.21
C ILE A 33 10.78 -19.45 -5.01
N VAL A 34 9.83 -18.51 -5.02
CA VAL A 34 9.67 -17.51 -3.95
C VAL A 34 9.36 -18.18 -2.62
N TYR A 35 8.41 -19.12 -2.58
CA TYR A 35 8.03 -19.81 -1.35
C TYR A 35 9.18 -20.67 -0.79
N SER A 36 10.03 -21.25 -1.65
CA SER A 36 11.19 -22.04 -1.19
C SER A 36 12.17 -21.22 -0.34
N GLY A 37 12.32 -19.92 -0.64
CA GLY A 37 13.15 -18.98 0.12
C GLY A 37 12.49 -18.42 1.39
N LEU A 38 11.15 -18.52 1.50
CA LEU A 38 10.37 -17.86 2.57
C LEU A 38 9.72 -18.83 3.57
N ARG A 39 9.56 -20.12 3.21
CA ARG A 39 8.90 -21.15 4.05
C ARG A 39 9.49 -21.36 5.45
N GLY A 40 10.71 -20.87 5.71
CA GLY A 40 11.32 -20.91 7.05
C GLY A 40 10.84 -19.81 8.00
N SER A 41 10.14 -18.78 7.49
CA SER A 41 9.72 -17.60 8.25
C SER A 41 8.21 -17.30 8.15
N TYR A 42 7.52 -17.90 7.17
CA TYR A 42 6.12 -17.64 6.87
C TYR A 42 5.29 -18.93 6.96
N ALA A 43 3.99 -18.78 7.26
CA ALA A 43 3.06 -19.90 7.39
C ALA A 43 2.81 -20.65 6.05
N GLU A 44 1.86 -21.58 6.06
CA GLU A 44 1.42 -22.22 4.83
C GLU A 44 0.68 -21.22 3.90
N PRO A 45 0.94 -21.27 2.59
CA PRO A 45 0.34 -20.38 1.62
C PRO A 45 -1.12 -20.77 1.37
N SER A 46 -1.97 -19.75 1.33
CA SER A 46 -3.39 -19.89 0.98
C SER A 46 -3.65 -19.35 -0.42
N PRO A 47 -4.36 -20.09 -1.30
CA PRO A 47 -4.70 -19.62 -2.63
C PRO A 47 -5.74 -18.49 -2.58
N THR A 48 -5.63 -17.52 -3.49
CA THR A 48 -6.65 -16.49 -3.69
C THR A 48 -7.68 -16.93 -4.74
N PRO A 49 -8.86 -16.29 -4.82
CA PRO A 49 -9.90 -16.67 -5.80
C PRO A 49 -9.44 -16.62 -7.26
N ILE A 50 -8.45 -15.78 -7.60
CA ILE A 50 -7.99 -15.63 -8.99
C ILE A 50 -7.39 -16.92 -9.54
N VAL A 51 -6.89 -17.84 -8.71
CA VAL A 51 -6.31 -19.11 -9.17
C VAL A 51 -7.33 -20.01 -9.87
N GLN A 52 -8.63 -19.74 -9.72
CA GLN A 52 -9.71 -20.43 -10.42
C GLN A 52 -9.91 -19.92 -11.86
N ILE A 53 -9.33 -18.76 -12.19
CA ILE A 53 -9.39 -18.17 -13.53
C ILE A 53 -8.29 -18.79 -14.41
N PRO A 54 -8.60 -19.22 -15.65
CA PRO A 54 -7.60 -19.76 -16.57
C PRO A 54 -6.39 -18.84 -16.75
N GLU A 55 -5.19 -19.42 -16.81
CA GLU A 55 -3.94 -18.66 -16.92
C GLU A 55 -3.89 -17.72 -18.12
N PHE A 56 -4.34 -18.18 -19.29
CA PHE A 56 -4.39 -17.34 -20.48
C PHE A 56 -5.24 -16.08 -20.26
N VAL A 57 -6.34 -16.16 -19.50
CA VAL A 57 -7.17 -15.00 -19.17
C VAL A 57 -6.42 -14.06 -18.22
N ARG A 58 -5.82 -14.61 -17.15
CA ARG A 58 -5.05 -13.82 -16.17
C ARG A 58 -3.87 -13.07 -16.80
N ALA A 59 -3.16 -13.72 -17.74
CA ALA A 59 -1.98 -13.16 -18.37
C ALA A 59 -2.27 -12.05 -19.39
N ASN A 60 -3.46 -12.04 -19.99
CA ASN A 60 -3.85 -11.09 -21.03
C ASN A 60 -4.77 -9.97 -20.55
N ASP A 61 -5.40 -10.10 -19.37
CA ASP A 61 -6.22 -9.03 -18.79
C ASP A 61 -5.35 -8.09 -17.93
N PRO A 62 -5.24 -6.80 -18.29
CA PRO A 62 -4.45 -5.82 -17.54
C PRO A 62 -4.86 -5.66 -16.07
N ASN A 63 -6.11 -5.96 -15.73
CA ASN A 63 -6.64 -5.88 -14.36
C ASN A 63 -6.34 -7.12 -13.52
N LEU A 64 -5.89 -8.21 -14.15
CA LEU A 64 -5.65 -9.51 -13.51
C LEU A 64 -4.16 -9.85 -13.41
N GLN A 65 -3.34 -9.41 -14.37
CA GLN A 65 -1.93 -9.81 -14.49
C GLN A 65 -1.03 -9.48 -13.28
N TYR A 66 -1.46 -8.55 -12.41
CA TYR A 66 -0.76 -8.16 -11.19
C TYR A 66 -1.53 -8.52 -9.91
N GLN A 67 -2.51 -9.42 -9.97
CA GLN A 67 -3.16 -9.90 -8.75
C GLN A 67 -2.36 -11.01 -8.10
N ALA A 68 -2.34 -11.01 -6.77
CA ALA A 68 -1.76 -12.08 -5.99
C ALA A 68 -2.52 -13.40 -6.19
N HIS A 69 -1.79 -14.47 -6.48
CA HIS A 69 -2.30 -15.83 -6.56
C HIS A 69 -2.31 -16.52 -5.19
N TYR A 70 -1.38 -16.16 -4.32
CA TYR A 70 -1.25 -16.76 -2.99
C TYR A 70 -1.03 -15.68 -1.93
N LYS A 71 -1.47 -15.98 -0.71
CA LYS A 71 -1.26 -15.17 0.48
C LYS A 71 -0.61 -16.00 1.58
N VAL A 72 0.33 -15.42 2.29
CA VAL A 72 1.05 -16.07 3.39
C VAL A 72 1.10 -15.12 4.58
N LYS A 73 0.59 -15.56 5.73
CA LYS A 73 0.53 -14.74 6.94
C LYS A 73 1.75 -14.99 7.83
N LYS A 74 2.26 -13.94 8.45
CA LYS A 74 3.24 -13.97 9.54
C LYS A 74 2.88 -12.83 10.50
N ASP A 75 2.33 -13.14 11.66
CA ASP A 75 1.83 -12.15 12.61
C ASP A 75 0.88 -11.13 11.92
N ASN A 76 1.18 -9.83 12.03
CA ASN A 76 0.42 -8.74 11.40
C ASN A 76 0.86 -8.46 9.94
N PHE A 77 1.72 -9.30 9.37
CA PHE A 77 2.17 -9.18 7.99
C PHE A 77 1.49 -10.19 7.08
N LEU A 78 1.09 -9.71 5.91
CA LEU A 78 0.48 -10.49 4.85
C LEU A 78 1.32 -10.37 3.59
N LEU A 79 2.11 -11.41 3.32
CA LEU A 79 2.83 -11.55 2.07
C LEU A 79 1.87 -12.02 0.98
N GLN A 80 1.89 -11.36 -0.17
CA GLN A 80 1.08 -11.71 -1.33
C GLN A 80 1.99 -11.99 -2.52
N LEU A 81 1.73 -13.10 -3.20
CA LEU A 81 2.60 -13.64 -4.24
C LEU A 81 1.81 -13.84 -5.52
N GLY A 82 2.27 -13.22 -6.60
CA GLY A 82 1.80 -13.42 -7.97
C GLY A 82 2.97 -13.70 -8.91
N PRO A 83 2.69 -14.06 -10.17
CA PRO A 83 3.73 -14.38 -11.15
C PRO A 83 4.51 -13.14 -11.61
N ARG A 84 3.97 -11.94 -11.38
CA ARG A 84 4.54 -10.66 -11.81
C ARG A 84 4.56 -9.61 -10.69
N MET A 85 4.19 -10.00 -9.47
CA MET A 85 4.22 -9.12 -8.32
C MET A 85 4.53 -9.87 -7.03
N ILE A 86 5.19 -9.17 -6.11
CA ILE A 86 5.30 -9.56 -4.71
C ILE A 86 4.93 -8.33 -3.88
N SER A 87 4.10 -8.51 -2.86
CA SER A 87 3.79 -7.44 -1.92
C SER A 87 3.79 -7.93 -0.49
N LEU A 88 4.11 -7.02 0.43
CA LEU A 88 4.06 -7.25 1.85
C LEU A 88 3.17 -6.19 2.45
N ALA A 89 2.03 -6.58 3.02
CA ALA A 89 1.13 -5.67 3.72
C ALA A 89 1.30 -5.81 5.24
N ALA A 90 1.40 -4.69 5.95
CA ALA A 90 1.08 -4.61 7.37
C ALA A 90 -0.44 -4.41 7.51
N VAL A 91 -1.10 -5.39 8.13
CA VAL A 91 -2.55 -5.45 8.31
C VAL A 91 -2.91 -5.44 9.80
N GLU A 92 -4.19 -5.23 10.11
CA GLU A 92 -4.72 -5.15 11.47
C GLU A 92 -4.21 -3.91 12.22
N THR A 93 -3.11 -4.03 12.96
CA THR A 93 -2.47 -2.93 13.68
C THR A 93 -1.15 -2.56 13.01
N TYR A 94 -1.05 -1.32 12.51
CA TYR A 94 0.16 -0.82 11.88
C TYR A 94 1.32 -0.76 12.89
N PRO A 95 2.46 -1.43 12.64
CA PRO A 95 3.53 -1.58 13.62
C PRO A 95 4.47 -0.37 13.70
N GLY A 96 4.26 0.67 12.89
CA GLY A 96 5.23 1.75 12.69
C GLY A 96 6.22 1.45 11.56
N TRP A 97 6.79 2.50 10.99
CA TRP A 97 7.61 2.41 9.78
C TRP A 97 8.88 1.59 10.00
N ASP A 98 9.59 1.78 11.10
CA ASP A 98 10.85 1.10 11.42
C ASP A 98 10.73 -0.43 11.50
N LEU A 99 9.67 -0.94 12.12
CA LEU A 99 9.42 -2.39 12.19
C LEU A 99 8.98 -2.92 10.84
N TYR A 100 8.15 -2.16 10.12
CA TYR A 100 7.67 -2.55 8.80
C TYR A 100 8.79 -2.59 7.75
N LEU A 101 9.63 -1.55 7.69
CA LEU A 101 10.79 -1.46 6.82
C LEU A 101 11.75 -2.62 7.04
N ARG A 102 12.02 -3.00 8.30
CA ARG A 102 12.85 -4.16 8.63
C ARG A 102 12.31 -5.47 8.03
N GLU A 103 11.00 -5.70 8.12
CA GLU A 103 10.39 -6.90 7.52
C GLU A 103 10.40 -6.83 5.98
N ILE A 104 10.14 -5.67 5.38
CA ILE A 104 10.22 -5.47 3.93
C ILE A 104 11.62 -5.81 3.43
N LEU A 105 12.67 -5.29 4.08
CA LEU A 105 14.06 -5.51 3.69
C LEU A 105 14.47 -6.98 3.86
N ASP A 106 14.03 -7.68 4.92
CA ASP A 106 14.28 -9.11 5.08
C ASP A 106 13.66 -9.93 3.93
N VAL A 107 12.41 -9.64 3.58
CA VAL A 107 11.70 -10.31 2.48
C VAL A 107 12.38 -10.02 1.13
N PHE A 108 12.68 -8.76 0.84
CA PHE A 108 13.30 -8.37 -0.44
C PHE A 108 14.73 -8.89 -0.59
N ARG A 109 15.51 -8.96 0.50
CA ARG A 109 16.84 -9.59 0.47
C ARG A 109 16.75 -11.09 0.16
N LYS A 110 15.79 -11.81 0.74
CA LYS A 110 15.55 -13.23 0.41
C LYS A 110 15.13 -13.41 -1.05
N ILE A 111 14.30 -12.51 -1.57
CA ILE A 111 13.87 -12.52 -2.98
C ILE A 111 15.04 -12.26 -3.93
N GLU A 112 15.89 -11.29 -3.63
CA GLU A 112 17.09 -10.98 -4.42
C GLU A 112 18.00 -12.20 -4.59
N GLN A 113 18.22 -12.96 -3.51
CA GLN A 113 19.07 -14.16 -3.50
C GLN A 113 18.56 -15.29 -4.39
N LEU A 114 17.28 -15.29 -4.76
CA LEU A 114 16.69 -16.31 -5.63
C LEU A 114 16.98 -16.07 -7.12
N ASP A 115 17.49 -14.89 -7.49
CA ASP A 115 17.97 -14.51 -8.83
C ASP A 115 16.99 -14.79 -10.00
N PHE A 116 15.69 -14.86 -9.75
CA PHE A 116 14.68 -15.16 -10.79
C PHE A 116 14.06 -13.91 -11.42
N ILE A 117 14.32 -12.72 -10.86
CA ILE A 117 13.80 -11.44 -11.36
C ILE A 117 14.74 -10.92 -12.44
N LEU A 118 14.19 -10.64 -13.62
CA LEU A 118 14.91 -10.00 -14.72
C LEU A 118 15.05 -8.50 -14.48
N GLU A 119 13.93 -7.85 -14.18
CA GLU A 119 13.88 -6.43 -13.85
C GLU A 119 12.67 -6.09 -12.97
N ILE A 120 12.82 -5.05 -12.14
CA ILE A 120 11.71 -4.43 -11.41
C ILE A 120 11.10 -3.35 -12.30
N THR A 121 9.80 -3.45 -12.53
CA THR A 121 9.03 -2.53 -13.40
C THR A 121 8.20 -1.52 -12.61
N ARG A 122 7.94 -1.80 -11.33
CA ARG A 122 7.26 -0.87 -10.42
C ARG A 122 7.69 -1.13 -8.98
N LEU A 123 7.90 -0.06 -8.22
CA LEU A 123 7.82 -0.04 -6.76
C LEU A 123 6.60 0.81 -6.37
N GLY A 124 5.80 0.34 -5.42
CA GLY A 124 4.72 1.14 -4.84
C GLY A 124 4.63 0.96 -3.33
N ILE A 125 4.31 2.03 -2.63
CA ILE A 125 3.93 2.04 -1.22
C ILE A 125 2.53 2.67 -1.11
N ARG A 126 1.62 1.96 -0.45
CA ARG A 126 0.22 2.35 -0.32
C ARG A 126 -0.23 2.34 1.13
N TYR A 127 -0.88 3.40 1.57
CA TYR A 127 -1.48 3.50 2.89
C TYR A 127 -2.98 3.75 2.76
N VAL A 128 -3.77 2.87 3.36
CA VAL A 128 -5.22 2.99 3.45
C VAL A 128 -5.59 3.42 4.86
N ASN A 129 -6.01 4.68 4.98
CA ASN A 129 -6.40 5.32 6.22
C ASN A 129 -7.92 5.36 6.29
N VAL A 130 -8.50 4.89 7.41
CA VAL A 130 -9.95 4.75 7.58
C VAL A 130 -10.41 5.55 8.78
N PHE A 131 -11.48 6.34 8.59
CA PHE A 131 -12.04 7.21 9.61
C PHE A 131 -13.54 6.97 9.79
N LYS A 132 -14.03 7.19 11.02
CA LYS A 132 -15.46 7.08 11.39
C LYS A 132 -16.25 8.36 11.13
N THR A 133 -15.59 9.42 10.66
CA THR A 133 -16.19 10.75 10.38
C THR A 133 -16.32 10.96 8.88
N ASP A 134 -17.05 11.99 8.46
CA ASP A 134 -16.88 12.56 7.13
C ASP A 134 -15.48 13.18 7.03
N ILE A 135 -14.63 12.67 6.13
CA ILE A 135 -13.24 13.14 6.03
C ILE A 135 -13.15 14.46 5.26
N PHE A 136 -14.08 14.75 4.34
CA PHE A 136 -14.05 15.98 3.53
C PHE A 136 -14.20 17.24 4.38
N GLU A 137 -14.87 17.15 5.53
CA GLU A 137 -14.95 18.24 6.51
C GLU A 137 -13.62 18.49 7.25
N LYS A 138 -12.73 17.50 7.26
CA LYS A 138 -11.51 17.45 8.09
C LYS A 138 -10.21 17.62 7.30
N VAL A 139 -10.30 17.68 5.98
CA VAL A 139 -9.14 17.81 5.08
C VAL A 139 -9.14 19.13 4.29
N ASN A 140 -7.97 19.53 3.84
CA ASN A 140 -7.72 20.64 2.94
C ASN A 140 -8.09 20.29 1.49
N LEU A 141 -9.32 19.81 1.28
CA LEU A 141 -9.87 19.47 -0.03
C LEU A 141 -11.32 19.94 -0.12
N GLN A 142 -11.64 20.72 -1.14
CA GLN A 142 -12.97 21.24 -1.39
C GLN A 142 -13.35 21.02 -2.86
N ILE A 143 -14.59 20.60 -3.09
CA ILE A 143 -15.19 20.51 -4.43
C ILE A 143 -16.25 21.60 -4.53
N ILE A 144 -16.16 22.44 -5.57
CA ILE A 144 -17.08 23.54 -5.82
C ILE A 144 -17.73 23.33 -7.19
N VAL A 145 -19.05 23.41 -7.25
CA VAL A 145 -19.86 23.32 -8.47
C VAL A 145 -20.81 24.51 -8.51
N ASN A 146 -20.73 25.33 -9.56
CA ASN A 146 -21.52 26.57 -9.71
C ASN A 146 -21.47 27.46 -8.45
N ASP A 147 -20.25 27.76 -7.99
CA ASP A 147 -19.98 28.55 -6.78
C ASP A 147 -20.56 27.99 -5.47
N ALA A 148 -21.07 26.75 -5.48
CA ALA A 148 -21.57 26.05 -4.30
C ALA A 148 -20.64 24.89 -3.91
N ALA A 149 -20.35 24.78 -2.61
CA ALA A 149 -19.61 23.64 -2.07
C ALA A 149 -20.44 22.35 -2.19
N VAL A 150 -19.82 21.28 -2.67
CA VAL A 150 -20.46 19.96 -2.73
C VAL A 150 -20.47 19.33 -1.34
N ASN A 151 -21.66 19.18 -0.76
CA ASN A 151 -21.88 18.56 0.55
C ASN A 151 -22.54 17.17 0.42
N SER A 152 -22.03 16.33 -0.49
CA SER A 152 -22.54 14.97 -0.68
C SER A 152 -21.78 13.96 0.19
N LYS A 153 -22.52 13.05 0.83
CA LYS A 153 -21.95 11.90 1.54
C LYS A 153 -21.51 10.77 0.60
N GLU A 154 -21.82 10.88 -0.70
CA GLU A 154 -21.41 9.96 -1.76
C GLU A 154 -20.33 10.58 -2.64
N THR A 155 -19.45 11.38 -2.03
CA THR A 155 -18.33 12.01 -2.73
C THR A 155 -17.13 11.06 -2.79
N TYR A 156 -16.57 10.93 -3.99
CA TYR A 156 -15.32 10.24 -4.26
C TYR A 156 -14.42 11.10 -5.14
N VAL A 157 -13.18 11.31 -4.70
CA VAL A 157 -12.14 12.02 -5.44
C VAL A 157 -10.97 11.08 -5.68
N ARG A 158 -10.50 11.06 -6.92
CA ARG A 158 -9.28 10.38 -7.34
C ARG A 158 -8.43 11.34 -8.15
N ALA A 159 -7.18 11.55 -7.72
CA ALA A 159 -6.24 12.42 -8.40
C ALA A 159 -4.87 11.76 -8.50
N LEU A 160 -4.25 11.83 -9.68
CA LEU A 160 -2.86 11.43 -9.91
C LEU A 160 -2.00 12.69 -9.93
N PHE A 161 -1.03 12.75 -9.02
CA PHE A 161 0.00 13.78 -8.99
C PHE A 161 1.28 13.19 -9.56
N GLU A 162 1.71 13.73 -10.70
CA GLU A 162 2.98 13.34 -11.32
C GLU A 162 4.15 14.01 -10.60
N GLY A 163 5.14 13.23 -10.21
CA GLY A 163 6.39 13.72 -9.63
C GLY A 163 7.59 13.33 -10.49
N THR A 164 8.76 13.87 -10.16
CA THR A 164 9.99 13.62 -10.94
C THR A 164 10.42 12.15 -10.90
N SER A 165 10.29 11.50 -9.74
CA SER A 165 10.68 10.10 -9.54
C SER A 165 9.51 9.22 -9.11
N PHE A 166 8.60 9.76 -8.31
CA PHE A 166 7.42 9.03 -7.84
C PHE A 166 6.15 9.76 -8.26
N ASN A 167 5.15 9.01 -8.68
CA ASN A 167 3.78 9.47 -8.86
C ASN A 167 2.99 9.15 -7.58
N THR A 168 2.09 10.05 -7.19
CA THR A 168 1.19 9.85 -6.05
C THR A 168 -0.24 9.76 -6.54
N LEU A 169 -0.90 8.62 -6.33
CA LEU A 169 -2.33 8.47 -6.52
C LEU A 169 -3.03 8.71 -5.19
N LEU A 170 -3.81 9.79 -5.10
CA LEU A 170 -4.66 10.10 -3.95
C LEU A 170 -6.11 9.70 -4.25
N GLN A 171 -6.73 8.99 -3.31
CA GLN A 171 -8.14 8.67 -3.29
C GLN A 171 -8.75 9.10 -1.96
N VAL A 172 -9.82 9.88 -2.00
CA VAL A 172 -10.58 10.31 -0.83
C VAL A 172 -12.04 9.98 -1.07
N ALA A 173 -12.67 9.25 -0.15
CA ALA A 173 -14.05 8.80 -0.31
C ALA A 173 -14.82 8.89 1.00
N ASN A 174 -16.08 9.32 0.91
CA ASN A 174 -17.09 9.07 1.93
C ASN A 174 -17.94 7.85 1.50
N ASN A 175 -18.56 7.17 2.49
CA ASN A 175 -19.36 5.95 2.30
C ASN A 175 -18.55 4.67 2.02
N ALA A 176 -17.34 4.60 2.56
CA ALA A 176 -16.60 3.35 2.66
C ALA A 176 -17.29 2.40 3.66
N LEU A 177 -17.52 1.15 3.28
CA LEU A 177 -17.96 0.11 4.21
C LEU A 177 -16.76 -0.30 5.05
N ILE A 178 -16.80 0.02 6.34
CA ILE A 178 -15.76 -0.30 7.31
C ILE A 178 -16.26 -1.46 8.16
N GLN A 179 -15.51 -2.55 8.19
CA GLN A 179 -15.76 -3.62 9.14
C GLN A 179 -15.22 -3.19 10.51
N THR A 180 -16.09 -3.18 11.52
CA THR A 180 -15.71 -2.88 12.90
C THR A 180 -15.23 -4.15 13.61
N ASP A 181 -14.49 -3.97 14.71
CA ASP A 181 -13.84 -5.07 15.44
C ASP A 181 -14.85 -6.08 16.03
N ASP A 182 -16.13 -5.68 16.17
CA ASP A 182 -17.26 -6.51 16.57
C ASP A 182 -17.93 -7.27 15.40
N GLY A 183 -17.38 -7.17 14.18
CA GLY A 183 -17.88 -7.82 12.96
C GLY A 183 -19.00 -7.07 12.25
N ASN A 184 -19.47 -5.93 12.78
CA ASN A 184 -20.48 -5.11 12.12
C ASN A 184 -19.89 -4.30 10.96
N GLN A 185 -20.76 -3.82 10.06
CA GLN A 185 -20.38 -2.87 9.01
C GLN A 185 -20.88 -1.48 9.38
N THR A 186 -19.98 -0.51 9.40
CA THR A 186 -20.31 0.90 9.57
C THR A 186 -19.89 1.68 8.34
N LYS A 187 -20.62 2.75 8.04
CA LYS A 187 -20.18 3.71 7.03
C LYS A 187 -19.11 4.59 7.64
N GLY A 188 -18.02 4.79 6.92
CA GLY A 188 -17.10 5.89 7.19
C GLY A 188 -16.44 6.37 5.93
N SER A 189 -15.20 6.82 6.07
CA SER A 189 -14.46 7.46 4.99
C SER A 189 -13.05 6.89 4.91
N LEU A 190 -12.42 7.07 3.76
CA LEU A 190 -11.03 6.66 3.55
C LEU A 190 -10.21 7.77 2.91
N ILE A 191 -8.93 7.79 3.26
CA ILE A 191 -7.84 8.42 2.51
C ILE A 191 -6.90 7.28 2.11
N ASP A 192 -6.71 7.10 0.82
CA ASP A 192 -5.85 6.08 0.24
C ASP A 192 -4.81 6.76 -0.64
N ILE A 193 -3.53 6.54 -0.31
CA ILE A 193 -2.40 7.18 -0.97
C ILE A 193 -1.47 6.07 -1.44
N ASP A 194 -1.28 5.97 -2.77
CA ASP A 194 -0.32 5.07 -3.42
C ASP A 194 0.78 5.89 -4.08
N VAL A 195 1.98 5.84 -3.51
CA VAL A 195 3.19 6.45 -4.04
C VAL A 195 3.97 5.40 -4.80
N SER A 196 4.21 5.61 -6.09
CA SER A 196 4.84 4.61 -6.93
C SER A 196 5.86 5.16 -7.91
N ASN A 197 6.91 4.37 -8.14
CA ASN A 197 7.95 4.61 -9.11
C ASN A 197 7.85 3.56 -10.21
N GLN A 198 7.81 4.02 -11.46
CA GLN A 198 7.73 3.18 -12.67
C GLN A 198 8.91 3.47 -13.62
N SER A 199 10.03 3.95 -13.08
CA SER A 199 11.21 4.25 -13.88
C SER A 199 11.78 2.97 -14.48
N GLN A 200 11.98 2.97 -15.80
CA GLN A 200 12.57 1.84 -16.51
C GLN A 200 14.02 1.65 -16.05
N LYS A 201 14.38 0.42 -15.65
CA LYS A 201 15.75 0.00 -15.29
C LYS A 201 16.33 0.66 -14.05
N MET A 202 15.59 0.62 -12.94
CA MET A 202 16.13 0.98 -11.64
C MET A 202 17.02 -0.15 -11.08
N PRO A 203 18.25 0.11 -10.61
CA PRO A 203 19.01 -0.83 -9.79
C PRO A 203 18.36 -0.93 -8.41
N PHE A 204 17.19 -1.59 -8.37
CA PHE A 204 16.26 -1.57 -7.25
C PHE A 204 16.91 -2.10 -5.98
N PHE A 205 17.49 -3.29 -6.03
CA PHE A 205 18.05 -3.93 -4.83
C PHE A 205 19.27 -3.19 -4.27
N GLU A 206 20.05 -2.50 -5.11
CA GLU A 206 21.16 -1.63 -4.65
C GLU A 206 20.68 -0.39 -3.89
N ASN A 207 19.42 0.02 -4.08
CA ASN A 207 18.87 1.28 -3.57
C ASN A 207 17.61 1.09 -2.73
N VAL A 208 17.24 -0.15 -2.41
CA VAL A 208 15.89 -0.52 -1.95
C VAL A 208 15.46 0.27 -0.71
N GLU A 209 16.33 0.36 0.30
CA GLU A 209 16.05 1.08 1.54
C GLU A 209 15.86 2.58 1.31
N ARG A 210 16.72 3.19 0.48
CA ARG A 210 16.62 4.61 0.11
C ARG A 210 15.30 4.91 -0.60
N LEU A 211 14.92 4.06 -1.56
CA LEU A 211 13.71 4.22 -2.35
C LEU A 211 12.45 4.04 -1.50
N LEU A 212 12.44 3.06 -0.59
CA LEU A 212 11.34 2.84 0.34
C LEU A 212 11.16 4.03 1.29
N ASN A 213 12.25 4.54 1.85
CA ASN A 213 12.21 5.72 2.72
C ASN A 213 11.74 6.97 1.95
N GLU A 214 12.23 7.19 0.74
CA GLU A 214 11.78 8.30 -0.11
C GLU A 214 10.27 8.22 -0.39
N ALA A 215 9.79 7.04 -0.80
CA ALA A 215 8.37 6.82 -1.08
C ALA A 215 7.50 6.99 0.19
N HIS A 216 7.96 6.49 1.33
CA HIS A 216 7.28 6.66 2.61
C HIS A 216 7.21 8.13 3.04
N GLN A 217 8.31 8.88 2.90
CA GLN A 217 8.30 10.31 3.24
C GLN A 217 7.35 11.13 2.34
N ILE A 218 7.26 10.78 1.05
CA ILE A 218 6.30 11.41 0.13
C ILE A 218 4.87 11.10 0.57
N GLU A 219 4.56 9.84 0.87
CA GLU A 219 3.23 9.42 1.34
C GLU A 219 2.85 10.14 2.63
N LYS A 220 3.73 10.09 3.63
CA LYS A 220 3.55 10.72 4.94
C LYS A 220 3.33 12.23 4.82
N THR A 221 4.14 12.89 3.99
CA THR A 221 3.99 14.32 3.71
C THR A 221 2.61 14.61 3.10
N LYS A 222 2.20 13.83 2.09
CA LYS A 222 0.91 14.01 1.42
C LYS A 222 -0.27 13.79 2.36
N PHE A 223 -0.19 12.79 3.23
CA PHE A 223 -1.22 12.52 4.23
C PHE A 223 -1.38 13.71 5.19
N PHE A 224 -0.29 14.21 5.78
CA PHE A 224 -0.39 15.29 6.77
C PHE A 224 -0.69 16.66 6.15
N GLU A 225 -0.21 16.96 4.95
CA GLU A 225 -0.60 18.17 4.20
C GLU A 225 -2.11 18.22 3.91
N LEU A 226 -2.72 17.03 3.77
CA LEU A 226 -4.15 16.92 3.50
C LEU A 226 -4.98 17.20 4.75
N LEU A 227 -4.49 16.97 5.96
CA LEU A 227 -5.29 17.20 7.19
C LEU A 227 -5.36 18.69 7.54
N LYS A 228 -6.53 19.16 8.00
CA LYS A 228 -6.62 20.47 8.64
C LYS A 228 -5.93 20.47 10.00
N ASP A 229 -5.34 21.59 10.39
CA ASP A 229 -4.60 21.73 11.66
C ASP A 229 -5.48 21.43 12.88
N ASP A 230 -6.74 21.87 12.87
CA ASP A 230 -7.70 21.64 13.94
C ASP A 230 -8.05 20.15 14.09
N PHE A 231 -8.20 19.44 12.97
CA PHE A 231 -8.41 18.00 12.98
C PHE A 231 -7.16 17.24 13.42
N LEU A 232 -5.99 17.60 12.89
CA LEU A 232 -4.72 16.98 13.28
C LEU A 232 -4.49 17.08 14.80
N ALA A 233 -4.81 18.22 15.40
CA ALA A 233 -4.73 18.40 16.85
C ALA A 233 -5.61 17.43 17.65
N THR A 234 -6.73 16.94 17.09
CA THR A 234 -7.59 15.94 17.73
C THR A 234 -7.01 14.52 17.70
N LEU A 235 -5.99 14.29 16.88
CA LEU A 235 -5.34 12.98 16.70
C LEU A 235 -4.07 12.84 17.55
N ASN A 236 -3.95 13.62 18.63
CA ASN A 236 -2.85 13.53 19.61
C ASN A 236 -1.45 13.35 18.97
N PRO A 237 -1.01 14.25 18.09
CA PRO A 237 0.22 14.06 17.33
C PRO A 237 1.45 14.08 18.24
N VAL A 238 2.34 13.12 18.04
CA VAL A 238 3.67 13.06 18.66
C VAL A 238 4.71 13.43 17.62
N TYR A 239 5.68 14.27 18.00
CA TYR A 239 6.77 14.73 17.16
C TYR A 239 8.11 14.24 17.73
N GLY A 240 9.04 13.79 16.89
CA GLY A 240 10.32 13.24 17.33
C GLY A 240 10.98 12.36 16.28
N GLU A 241 11.93 11.53 16.69
CA GLU A 241 12.45 10.43 15.85
C GLU A 241 11.49 9.23 15.93
N GLU A 242 11.39 8.47 14.82
CA GLU A 242 10.63 7.21 14.73
C GLU A 242 11.39 6.04 15.37
#